data_AF-A0A2S1SYF4-F1
#
_entry.id   AF-A0A2S1SYF4-F1
#
_cell.length_a   1.000
_cell.length_b   1.000
_cell.length_c   1.000
_cell.angle_alpha   90.00
_cell.angle_beta   90.00
_cell.angle_gamma   90.00
#
_symmetry.space_group_name_H-M   'P 1'
#
loop_
_entity.id
_entity.type
_entity.pdbx_description
1 polymer ?
#
loop_
_entity_poly.entity_id
_entity_poly.type
_entity_poly.pdbx_seq_one_letter_code
_entity_poly.pdbx_strand_id
1 'polypeptide(L)'
;MRFPGMEGEDAVQVGWRIYRRNSESPHRLFVYNANRTQAEAVMGVDMIYVNEHARSVATVQYKRMRQSGRSWVYWHDGTGERELKRMEAVDDKCRAEEESTRTNHQRSGALGDPRLVTTPSMVKLCRTVPFMMNSAALISGMYLTREHFWELLQRPGAGGPSGGTRIVEHSVPRYLNNTTFTTLLRDGWIGTRGTSSDYVIDLIRESLSAKGPGSVVVGMHRSEVPPGNRRVN
;
A
#
# COMPACT_ATOMS: atom_id res chain seq x y z
N MET A 1 0.98 3.49 -14.31
CA MET A 1 1.73 3.84 -13.09
C MET A 1 3.20 3.98 -13.48
N ARG A 2 3.92 4.98 -12.94
CA ARG A 2 5.36 5.15 -13.15
C ARG A 2 6.00 5.39 -11.79
N PHE A 3 7.06 4.65 -11.46
CA PHE A 3 7.88 4.90 -10.28
C PHE A 3 9.06 5.78 -10.68
N PRO A 4 9.34 6.88 -9.97
CA PRO A 4 10.46 7.76 -10.32
C PRO A 4 11.78 6.96 -10.39
N GLY A 5 12.51 7.10 -11.50
CA GLY A 5 13.79 6.41 -11.71
C GLY A 5 13.68 4.88 -11.81
N MET A 6 12.51 4.34 -12.19
CA MET A 6 12.35 2.91 -12.47
C MET A 6 11.60 2.67 -13.77
N GLU A 7 12.01 1.64 -14.50
CA GLU A 7 11.38 1.13 -15.72
C GLU A 7 10.47 -0.05 -15.37
N GLY A 8 9.30 -0.11 -15.99
CA GLY A 8 8.26 -1.07 -15.66
C GLY A 8 7.96 -2.02 -16.81
N GLU A 9 8.09 -3.31 -16.57
CA GLU A 9 7.79 -4.41 -17.49
C GLU A 9 6.58 -5.19 -16.99
N ASP A 10 5.74 -5.65 -17.92
CA ASP A 10 4.63 -6.54 -17.57
C ASP A 10 5.20 -7.95 -17.34
N ALA A 11 4.85 -8.57 -16.21
CA ALA A 11 5.28 -9.93 -15.94
C ALA A 11 4.42 -10.92 -16.74
N VAL A 12 5.03 -12.02 -17.17
CA VAL A 12 4.41 -13.09 -18.01
C VAL A 12 3.18 -13.75 -17.35
N GLN A 13 2.92 -13.51 -16.06
CA GLN A 13 1.72 -13.97 -15.35
C GLN A 13 0.80 -12.82 -14.93
N VAL A 14 -0.48 -13.02 -15.24
CA VAL A 14 -1.59 -12.06 -15.23
C VAL A 14 -1.66 -11.26 -13.91
N GLY A 15 -1.58 -9.93 -14.01
CA GLY A 15 -1.91 -8.99 -12.92
C GLY A 15 -0.72 -8.34 -12.21
N TRP A 16 0.51 -8.85 -12.38
CA TRP A 16 1.73 -8.26 -11.80
C TRP A 16 2.48 -7.39 -12.82
N ARG A 17 2.95 -6.24 -12.34
CA ARG A 17 3.89 -5.38 -13.04
C ARG A 17 5.16 -5.23 -12.21
N ILE A 18 6.32 -5.42 -12.83
CA ILE A 18 7.61 -5.38 -12.16
C ILE A 18 8.31 -4.09 -12.55
N TYR A 19 8.77 -3.33 -11.56
CA TYR A 19 9.59 -2.14 -11.76
C TYR A 19 11.02 -2.38 -11.29
N ARG A 20 11.98 -1.92 -12.08
CA ARG A 20 13.43 -1.99 -11.79
C ARG A 20 14.07 -0.62 -11.96
N ARG A 21 15.11 -0.30 -11.20
CA ARG A 21 15.85 0.96 -11.40
C ARG A 21 16.53 1.04 -12.77
N ASN A 22 17.05 -0.09 -13.24
CA ASN A 22 17.57 -0.32 -14.58
C ASN A 22 17.53 -1.84 -14.86
N SER A 23 17.87 -2.26 -16.08
CA SER A 23 17.84 -3.67 -16.52
C SER A 23 18.72 -4.61 -15.68
N GLU A 24 19.81 -4.11 -15.11
CA GLU A 24 20.79 -4.88 -14.34
C GLU A 24 20.55 -4.86 -12.83
N SER A 25 19.61 -4.01 -12.35
CA SER A 25 19.40 -3.81 -10.92
C SER A 25 18.67 -4.98 -10.28
N PRO A 26 19.18 -5.52 -9.15
CA PRO A 26 18.45 -6.52 -8.37
C PRO A 26 17.26 -5.92 -7.60
N HIS A 27 17.10 -4.59 -7.58
CA HIS A 27 16.00 -3.94 -6.89
C HIS A 27 14.70 -4.04 -7.69
N ARG A 28 13.85 -4.99 -7.32
CA ARG A 28 12.52 -5.18 -7.91
C ARG A 28 11.42 -4.68 -6.99
N LEU A 29 10.51 -3.90 -7.57
CA LEU A 29 9.24 -3.52 -6.97
C LEU A 29 8.12 -4.17 -7.77
N PHE A 30 7.43 -5.11 -7.12
CA PHE A 30 6.30 -5.80 -7.70
C PHE A 30 5.02 -5.05 -7.37
N VAL A 31 4.16 -4.85 -8.37
CA VAL A 31 2.89 -4.16 -8.22
C VAL A 31 1.78 -5.04 -8.76
N TYR A 32 0.82 -5.35 -7.90
CA TYR A 32 -0.32 -6.19 -8.24
C TYR A 32 -1.62 -5.41 -8.13
N ASN A 33 -2.46 -5.53 -9.14
CA ASN A 33 -3.84 -5.07 -9.08
C ASN A 33 -4.71 -6.16 -8.46
N ALA A 34 -5.13 -5.95 -7.22
CA ALA A 34 -5.96 -6.87 -6.46
C ALA A 34 -7.46 -6.70 -6.75
N ASN A 35 -7.87 -5.67 -7.48
CA ASN A 35 -9.28 -5.41 -7.77
C ASN A 35 -9.95 -6.58 -8.52
N ARG A 36 -11.13 -6.98 -8.06
CA ARG A 36 -11.92 -8.15 -8.51
C ARG A 36 -11.19 -9.48 -8.33
N THR A 37 -10.27 -9.57 -7.38
CA THR A 37 -9.56 -10.80 -7.03
C THR A 37 -9.90 -11.23 -5.61
N GLN A 38 -9.59 -12.47 -5.26
CA GLN A 38 -9.74 -12.95 -3.88
C GLN A 38 -8.85 -12.16 -2.90
N ALA A 39 -7.74 -11.59 -3.35
CA ALA A 39 -6.89 -10.73 -2.52
C ALA A 39 -7.64 -9.46 -2.05
N GLU A 40 -8.47 -8.84 -2.91
CA GLU A 40 -9.36 -7.74 -2.50
C GLU A 40 -10.44 -8.24 -1.52
N ALA A 41 -10.99 -9.44 -1.74
CA ALA A 41 -11.99 -10.02 -0.85
C ALA A 41 -11.44 -10.31 0.57
N VAL A 42 -10.17 -10.71 0.66
CA VAL A 42 -9.50 -11.03 1.93
C VAL A 42 -9.00 -9.77 2.63
N MET A 43 -8.22 -8.95 1.94
CA MET A 43 -7.51 -7.80 2.55
C MET A 43 -8.27 -6.48 2.47
N GLY A 44 -9.27 -6.36 1.59
CA GLY A 44 -10.00 -5.10 1.38
C GLY A 44 -9.18 -4.03 0.65
N VAL A 45 -8.26 -4.44 -0.24
CA VAL A 45 -7.31 -3.54 -0.93
C VAL A 45 -7.37 -3.71 -2.46
N ASP A 46 -7.19 -2.60 -3.18
CA ASP A 46 -7.17 -2.55 -4.65
C ASP A 46 -5.77 -2.81 -5.22
N MET A 47 -4.72 -2.42 -4.50
CA MET A 47 -3.34 -2.51 -4.96
C MET A 47 -2.42 -3.08 -3.89
N ILE A 48 -1.47 -3.89 -4.33
CA ILE A 48 -0.44 -4.48 -3.48
C ILE A 48 0.93 -4.15 -4.07
N TYR A 49 1.85 -3.72 -3.22
CA TYR A 49 3.21 -3.36 -3.57
C TYR A 49 4.18 -4.21 -2.74
N VAL A 50 5.05 -4.96 -3.41
CA VAL A 50 6.09 -5.75 -2.74
C VAL A 50 7.45 -5.21 -3.15
N ASN A 51 8.14 -4.56 -2.22
CA ASN A 51 9.52 -4.14 -2.38
C ASN A 51 10.42 -5.31 -1.96
N GLU A 52 10.93 -6.05 -2.93
CA GLU A 52 11.68 -7.28 -2.68
C GLU A 52 13.00 -6.99 -1.96
N HIS A 53 13.69 -5.91 -2.33
CA HIS A 53 14.97 -5.56 -1.72
C HIS A 53 14.81 -5.15 -0.27
N ALA A 54 13.81 -4.32 0.02
CA ALA A 54 13.53 -3.92 1.40
C ALA A 54 12.83 -5.02 2.20
N ARG A 55 12.29 -6.07 1.54
CA ARG A 55 11.39 -7.05 2.16
C ARG A 55 10.21 -6.37 2.85
N SER A 56 9.57 -5.46 2.12
CA SER A 56 8.44 -4.66 2.60
C SER A 56 7.24 -4.85 1.69
N VAL A 57 6.06 -4.94 2.30
CA VAL A 57 4.78 -4.93 1.61
C VAL A 57 3.98 -3.71 2.05
N ALA A 58 3.44 -2.99 1.07
CA ALA A 58 2.42 -1.97 1.31
C ALA A 58 1.18 -2.28 0.48
N THR A 59 0.02 -1.99 1.02
CA THR A 59 -1.27 -2.19 0.34
C THR A 59 -2.04 -0.88 0.31
N VAL A 60 -2.82 -0.67 -0.75
CA VAL A 60 -3.55 0.57 -0.95
C VAL A 60 -4.98 0.29 -1.39
N GLN A 61 -5.95 0.82 -0.65
CA GLN A 61 -7.35 0.88 -1.06
C GLN A 61 -7.68 2.23 -1.70
N TYR A 62 -8.30 2.24 -2.87
CA TYR A 62 -8.62 3.45 -3.63
C TYR A 62 -10.03 3.91 -3.29
N LYS A 63 -10.16 5.18 -2.95
CA LYS A 63 -11.43 5.82 -2.60
C LYS A 63 -11.68 6.99 -3.52
N ARG A 64 -12.74 6.87 -4.32
CA ARG A 64 -13.11 7.86 -5.31
C ARG A 64 -13.90 8.99 -4.65
N MET A 65 -13.44 10.22 -4.86
CA MET A 65 -14.14 11.44 -4.51
C MET A 65 -15.03 11.86 -5.67
N ARG A 66 -16.23 12.32 -5.36
CA ARG A 66 -17.20 12.88 -6.32
C ARG A 66 -17.29 14.38 -6.13
N GLN A 67 -17.53 15.09 -7.23
CA GLN A 67 -17.74 16.54 -7.16
C GLN A 67 -19.10 16.82 -6.51
N SER A 68 -19.10 17.71 -5.50
CA SER A 68 -20.27 18.16 -4.76
C SER A 68 -20.18 19.69 -4.59
N GLY A 69 -20.85 20.42 -5.48
CA GLY A 69 -20.68 21.87 -5.60
C GLY A 69 -19.25 22.23 -6.01
N ARG A 70 -18.59 23.08 -5.22
CA ARG A 70 -17.20 23.52 -5.45
C ARG A 70 -16.13 22.59 -4.84
N SER A 71 -16.54 21.53 -4.14
CA SER A 71 -15.62 20.64 -3.41
C SER A 71 -15.67 19.22 -3.94
N TRP A 72 -14.57 18.49 -3.77
CA TRP A 72 -14.51 17.04 -3.94
C TRP A 72 -14.79 16.37 -2.61
N VAL A 73 -15.67 15.38 -2.61
CA VAL A 73 -16.16 14.72 -1.40
C VAL A 73 -16.11 13.21 -1.59
N TYR A 74 -15.46 12.52 -0.64
CA TYR A 74 -15.63 11.09 -0.46
C TYR A 74 -16.79 10.87 0.52
N TRP A 75 -17.76 10.05 0.14
CA TRP A 75 -18.85 9.63 1.00
C TRP A 75 -18.53 8.25 1.55
N HIS A 76 -18.50 8.12 2.87
CA HIS A 76 -18.24 6.86 3.53
C HIS A 76 -19.55 6.08 3.65
N ASP A 77 -19.52 4.82 3.23
CA ASP A 77 -20.67 3.92 3.22
C ASP A 77 -20.32 2.57 3.88
N GLY A 78 -21.31 1.69 3.96
CA GLY A 78 -21.13 0.37 4.55
C GLY A 78 -20.11 -0.51 3.83
N THR A 79 -19.84 -0.26 2.54
CA THR A 79 -18.80 -0.99 1.80
C THR A 79 -17.42 -0.50 2.21
N GLY A 80 -17.24 0.81 2.30
CA GLY A 80 -16.01 1.40 2.81
C GLY A 80 -15.71 0.99 4.25
N GLU A 81 -16.73 0.88 5.09
CA GLU A 81 -16.60 0.38 6.46
C GLU A 81 -16.04 -1.06 6.50
N ARG A 82 -16.60 -1.98 5.70
CA ARG A 82 -16.15 -3.38 5.64
C ARG A 82 -14.72 -3.50 5.07
N GLU A 83 -14.35 -2.66 4.11
CA GLU A 83 -12.98 -2.61 3.59
C GLU A 83 -11.99 -2.15 4.67
N LEU A 84 -12.28 -1.06 5.38
CA LEU A 84 -11.41 -0.56 6.45
C LEU A 84 -11.23 -1.59 7.58
N LYS A 85 -12.29 -2.32 7.95
CA LYS A 85 -12.21 -3.38 8.95
C LYS A 85 -11.31 -4.55 8.52
N ARG A 86 -11.32 -4.92 7.24
CA ARG A 86 -10.42 -5.95 6.70
C ARG A 86 -8.96 -5.47 6.72
N MET A 87 -8.72 -4.22 6.31
CA MET A 87 -7.40 -3.60 6.39
C MET A 87 -6.90 -3.53 7.85
N GLU A 88 -7.78 -3.18 8.79
CA GLU A 88 -7.48 -3.15 10.22
C GLU A 88 -7.06 -4.51 10.76
N ALA A 89 -7.79 -5.57 10.42
CA ALA A 89 -7.45 -6.93 10.84
C ALA A 89 -6.05 -7.35 10.35
N VAL A 90 -5.67 -6.96 9.12
CA VAL A 90 -4.32 -7.22 8.58
C VAL A 90 -3.27 -6.41 9.35
N ASP A 91 -3.52 -5.14 9.62
CA ASP A 91 -2.62 -4.28 10.38
C ASP A 91 -2.41 -4.79 11.82
N ASP A 92 -3.47 -5.24 12.49
CA ASP A 92 -3.41 -5.78 13.85
C ASP A 92 -2.60 -7.07 13.93
N LYS A 93 -2.76 -7.96 12.93
CA LYS A 93 -1.93 -9.16 12.82
C LYS A 93 -0.46 -8.79 12.60
N CYS A 94 -0.17 -7.85 11.72
CA CYS A 94 1.20 -7.35 11.51
C CYS A 94 1.80 -6.76 12.80
N ARG A 95 1.02 -5.97 13.56
CA ARG A 95 1.45 -5.42 14.86
C ARG A 95 1.79 -6.52 15.86
N ALA A 96 0.97 -7.56 15.96
CA ALA A 96 1.20 -8.69 16.86
C ALA A 96 2.47 -9.49 16.50
N GLU A 97 2.70 -9.74 15.22
CA GLU A 97 3.91 -10.39 14.69
C GLU A 97 5.18 -9.58 15.01
N GLU A 98 5.11 -8.26 14.85
CA GLU A 98 6.22 -7.36 15.17
C GLU A 98 6.51 -7.26 16.66
N GLU A 99 5.48 -7.25 17.51
CA GLU A 99 5.65 -7.25 18.97
C GLU A 99 6.40 -8.51 19.41
N SER A 100 5.97 -9.67 18.91
CA SER A 100 6.59 -10.96 19.18
C SER A 100 8.06 -10.96 18.76
N THR A 101 8.39 -10.36 17.61
CA THR A 101 9.77 -10.29 17.09
C THR A 101 10.63 -9.27 17.84
N ARG A 102 10.06 -8.13 18.28
CA ARG A 102 10.79 -7.11 19.06
C ARG A 102 11.29 -7.64 20.39
N THR A 103 10.47 -8.43 21.09
CA THR A 103 10.90 -9.07 22.36
C THR A 103 12.13 -9.98 22.16
N ASN A 104 12.24 -10.63 20.99
CA ASN A 104 13.41 -11.44 20.62
C ASN A 104 14.62 -10.60 20.20
N HIS A 105 14.44 -9.54 19.40
CA HIS A 105 15.56 -8.67 18.98
C HIS A 105 16.19 -7.88 20.12
N GLN A 106 15.39 -7.47 21.11
CA GLN A 106 15.88 -6.79 22.29
C GLN A 106 16.79 -7.70 23.15
N ARG A 107 16.57 -9.01 23.10
CA ARG A 107 17.45 -10.02 23.70
C ARG A 107 18.72 -10.27 22.89
N SER A 108 18.69 -10.07 21.57
CA SER A 108 19.80 -10.36 20.66
C SER A 108 20.71 -9.15 20.38
N GLY A 109 20.36 -7.94 20.84
CA GLY A 109 21.13 -6.72 20.57
C GLY A 109 21.12 -6.25 19.11
N ALA A 110 20.19 -6.76 18.29
CA ALA A 110 20.10 -6.38 16.89
C ALA A 110 19.51 -4.96 16.73
N LEU A 111 20.08 -4.16 15.83
CA LEU A 111 19.53 -2.85 15.49
C LEU A 111 18.14 -3.01 14.84
N GLY A 112 17.19 -2.19 15.28
CA GLY A 112 15.83 -2.19 14.74
C GLY A 112 15.76 -1.64 13.32
N ASP A 113 14.76 -2.11 12.57
CA ASP A 113 14.44 -1.60 11.24
C ASP A 113 13.78 -0.20 11.34
N PRO A 114 14.35 0.85 10.70
CA PRO A 114 14.00 2.25 10.93
C PRO A 114 12.81 2.75 10.09
N ARG A 115 11.90 1.88 9.64
CA ARG A 115 10.72 2.28 8.87
C ARG A 115 9.85 3.30 9.61
N LEU A 116 9.31 4.26 8.84
CA LEU A 116 8.48 5.35 9.35
C LEU A 116 7.05 4.89 9.65
N VAL A 117 6.53 3.98 8.83
CA VAL A 117 5.20 3.36 8.98
C VAL A 117 5.36 1.88 8.68
N THR A 118 5.07 1.03 9.67
CA THR A 118 5.28 -0.42 9.58
C THR A 118 3.99 -1.20 9.30
N THR A 119 2.82 -0.57 9.41
CA THR A 119 1.57 -1.17 8.96
C THR A 119 1.48 -1.17 7.43
N PRO A 120 0.97 -2.25 6.80
CA PRO A 120 0.87 -2.33 5.35
C PRO A 120 -0.18 -1.38 4.77
N SER A 121 -1.26 -1.11 5.51
CA SER A 121 -2.49 -0.61 4.92
C SER A 121 -2.55 0.91 4.78
N MET A 122 -2.78 1.37 3.56
CA MET A 122 -2.97 2.78 3.24
C MET A 122 -4.24 2.99 2.41
N VAL A 123 -4.77 4.21 2.45
CA VAL A 123 -5.91 4.64 1.63
C VAL A 123 -5.47 5.75 0.69
N LYS A 124 -5.89 5.65 -0.58
CA LYS A 124 -5.71 6.72 -1.56
C LYS A 124 -7.04 7.36 -1.89
N LEU A 125 -7.23 8.60 -1.47
CA LEU A 125 -8.33 9.45 -1.94
C LEU A 125 -7.97 10.05 -3.30
N CYS A 126 -8.80 9.84 -4.31
CA CYS A 126 -8.57 10.39 -5.65
C CYS A 126 -9.83 10.99 -6.25
N ARG A 127 -9.69 12.08 -7.00
CA ARG A 127 -10.79 12.69 -7.75
C ARG A 127 -11.26 11.73 -8.84
N THR A 128 -12.57 11.68 -9.06
CA THR A 128 -13.13 11.02 -10.24
C THR A 128 -12.87 11.91 -11.46
N VAL A 129 -11.72 11.73 -12.12
CA VAL A 129 -11.43 12.40 -13.40
C VAL A 129 -11.82 11.49 -14.57
N PRO A 130 -12.34 12.03 -15.69
CA PRO A 130 -12.49 11.27 -16.92
C PRO A 130 -11.15 10.66 -17.31
N PHE A 131 -11.14 9.36 -17.59
CA PHE A 131 -9.95 8.64 -18.02
C PHE A 131 -9.45 9.22 -19.35
N MET A 132 -8.31 9.92 -19.35
CA MET A 132 -7.63 10.29 -20.59
C MET A 132 -6.72 9.13 -21.02
N MET A 133 -7.05 8.50 -22.14
CA MET A 133 -6.49 7.23 -22.65
C MET A 133 -4.96 7.19 -22.85
N ASN A 134 -4.24 8.31 -22.76
CA ASN A 134 -2.80 8.38 -23.09
C ASN A 134 -1.87 8.73 -21.92
N SER A 135 -2.33 8.76 -20.67
CA SER A 135 -1.41 9.03 -19.55
C SER A 135 -1.03 7.74 -18.82
N ALA A 136 0.24 7.32 -18.94
CA ALA A 136 0.85 6.33 -18.04
C ALA A 136 0.94 6.82 -16.57
N ALA A 137 0.50 8.05 -16.31
CA ALA A 137 0.52 8.74 -15.03
C ALA A 137 -0.43 8.08 -14.02
N LEU A 138 0.01 8.07 -12.76
CA LEU A 138 -0.86 7.72 -11.65
C LEU A 138 -1.99 8.75 -11.53
N ILE A 139 -3.22 8.30 -11.28
CA ILE A 139 -4.30 9.20 -10.86
C ILE A 139 -3.80 9.98 -9.64
N SER A 140 -3.77 11.31 -9.74
CA SER A 140 -3.35 12.17 -8.63
C SER A 140 -4.27 11.97 -7.43
N GLY A 141 -3.71 11.94 -6.23
CA GLY A 141 -4.50 11.73 -5.03
C GLY A 141 -3.71 11.90 -3.73
N MET A 142 -4.44 11.78 -2.64
CA MET A 142 -3.94 11.88 -1.28
C MET A 142 -3.77 10.49 -0.70
N TYR A 143 -2.53 10.09 -0.40
CA TYR A 143 -2.25 8.86 0.33
C TYR A 143 -2.23 9.15 1.83
N LEU A 144 -2.95 8.32 2.58
CA LEU A 144 -3.14 8.39 4.02
C LEU A 144 -2.87 7.00 4.60
N THR A 145 -2.33 6.91 5.82
CA THR A 145 -2.39 5.65 6.57
C THR A 145 -3.85 5.30 6.84
N ARG A 146 -4.16 4.01 7.05
CA ARG A 146 -5.52 3.59 7.41
C ARG A 146 -6.01 4.32 8.67
N GLU A 147 -5.17 4.44 9.69
CA GLU A 147 -5.49 5.14 10.94
C GLU A 147 -5.85 6.61 10.71
N HIS A 148 -5.03 7.35 9.95
CA HIS A 148 -5.32 8.76 9.68
C HIS A 148 -6.59 8.93 8.84
N PHE A 149 -6.87 7.99 7.91
CA PHE A 149 -8.14 7.98 7.18
C PHE A 149 -9.33 7.77 8.13
N TRP A 150 -9.22 6.84 9.07
CA TRP A 150 -10.24 6.58 10.09
C TRP A 150 -10.47 7.77 11.02
N GLU A 151 -9.41 8.46 11.42
CA GLU A 151 -9.52 9.70 12.21
C GLU A 151 -10.27 10.79 11.44
N LEU A 152 -10.00 10.96 10.14
CA LEU A 152 -10.71 11.95 9.31
C LEU A 152 -12.22 11.69 9.27
N LEU A 153 -12.65 10.43 9.30
CA LEU A 153 -14.07 10.05 9.34
C LEU A 153 -14.75 10.38 10.68
N GLN A 154 -13.97 10.56 11.75
CA GLN A 154 -14.47 10.83 13.10
C GLN A 154 -14.40 12.31 13.49
N ARG A 155 -13.77 13.16 12.66
CA ARG A 155 -13.60 14.58 13.00
C ARG A 155 -14.93 15.34 13.08
N PRO A 156 -15.01 16.36 13.94
CA PRO A 156 -16.07 17.37 13.85
C PRO A 156 -16.09 17.96 12.42
N GLY A 157 -17.20 17.82 11.71
CA GLY A 157 -17.34 18.24 10.31
C GLY A 157 -17.31 17.10 9.28
N ALA A 158 -17.02 15.86 9.70
CA ALA A 158 -17.21 14.67 8.85
C ALA A 158 -18.70 14.34 8.63
N GLY A 159 -19.60 14.91 9.43
CA GLY A 159 -21.05 14.81 9.23
C GLY A 159 -21.51 15.52 7.96
N GLY A 160 -22.31 14.82 7.15
CA GLY A 160 -23.00 15.35 5.99
C GLY A 160 -24.42 15.81 6.32
N PRO A 161 -25.07 16.61 5.44
CA PRO A 161 -26.39 17.19 5.69
C PRO A 161 -27.51 16.19 5.99
N SER A 162 -27.38 14.93 5.56
CA SER A 162 -28.38 13.87 5.73
C SER A 162 -27.91 12.76 6.69
N GLY A 163 -27.00 13.06 7.62
CA GLY A 163 -26.49 12.10 8.60
C GLY A 163 -25.44 11.11 8.08
N GLY A 164 -25.07 11.19 6.80
CA GLY A 164 -23.98 10.38 6.23
C GLY A 164 -22.59 10.94 6.57
N THR A 165 -21.59 10.08 6.70
CA THR A 165 -20.19 10.48 6.97
C THR A 165 -19.45 10.78 5.66
N ARG A 166 -18.61 11.82 5.65
CA ARG A 166 -17.85 12.26 4.48
C ARG A 166 -16.47 12.82 4.82
N ILE A 167 -15.58 12.79 3.84
CA ILE A 167 -14.31 13.53 3.84
C ILE A 167 -14.34 14.53 2.69
N VAL A 168 -14.13 15.81 3.01
CA VAL A 168 -14.03 16.88 2.02
C VAL A 168 -12.56 17.12 1.69
N GLU A 169 -12.22 17.23 0.41
CA GLU A 169 -10.81 17.25 -0.03
C GLU A 169 -9.98 18.36 0.63
N HIS A 170 -10.52 19.58 0.68
CA HIS A 170 -9.80 20.72 1.25
C HIS A 170 -9.71 20.66 2.78
N SER A 171 -10.44 19.77 3.46
CA SER A 171 -10.37 19.60 4.92
C SER A 171 -9.28 18.60 5.34
N VAL A 172 -8.57 17.97 4.40
CA VAL A 172 -7.46 17.06 4.69
C VAL A 172 -6.17 17.88 4.85
N PRO A 173 -5.63 18.06 6.07
CA PRO A 173 -4.58 19.05 6.31
C PRO A 173 -3.20 18.61 5.79
N ARG A 174 -2.92 17.31 5.80
CA ARG A 174 -1.62 16.74 5.41
C ARG A 174 -1.79 15.33 4.88
N TYR A 175 -1.09 15.01 3.80
CA TYR A 175 -1.12 13.69 3.15
C TYR A 175 0.17 13.48 2.36
N LEU A 176 0.45 12.24 1.96
CA LEU A 176 1.50 11.96 0.99
C LEU A 176 0.93 12.12 -0.42
N ASN A 177 1.56 12.94 -1.25
CA ASN A 177 1.23 12.96 -2.68
C ASN A 177 1.84 11.74 -3.38
N ASN A 178 1.51 11.52 -4.65
CA ASN A 178 2.00 10.38 -5.43
C ASN A 178 3.54 10.27 -5.44
N THR A 179 4.25 11.39 -5.58
CA THR A 179 5.72 11.41 -5.65
C THR A 179 6.34 11.04 -4.31
N THR A 180 5.83 11.60 -3.20
CA THR A 180 6.32 11.28 -1.86
C THR A 180 6.02 9.82 -1.50
N PHE A 181 4.79 9.35 -1.74
CA PHE A 181 4.41 7.95 -1.50
C PHE A 181 5.31 6.98 -2.29
N THR A 182 5.44 7.17 -3.61
CA THR A 182 6.24 6.26 -4.45
C THR A 182 7.72 6.28 -4.10
N THR A 183 8.29 7.44 -3.73
CA THR A 183 9.68 7.54 -3.25
C THR A 183 9.88 6.76 -1.95
N LEU A 184 9.02 6.98 -0.95
CA LEU A 184 9.12 6.28 0.34
C LEU A 184 8.94 4.77 0.19
N LEU A 185 7.99 4.33 -0.64
CA LEU A 185 7.74 2.92 -0.92
C LEU A 185 8.92 2.26 -1.62
N ARG A 186 9.43 2.89 -2.68
CA ARG A 186 10.58 2.39 -3.47
C ARG A 186 11.83 2.25 -2.61
N ASP A 187 12.08 3.22 -1.73
CA ASP A 187 13.28 3.23 -0.89
C ASP A 187 13.08 2.47 0.44
N GLY A 188 11.91 1.86 0.63
CA GLY A 188 11.64 0.93 1.73
C GLY A 188 11.31 1.58 3.07
N TRP A 189 11.00 2.89 3.10
CA TRP A 189 10.68 3.66 4.30
C TRP A 189 9.27 3.41 4.86
N ILE A 190 8.37 2.83 4.06
CA ILE A 190 7.00 2.49 4.45
C ILE A 190 6.66 1.05 4.05
N GLY A 191 5.69 0.47 4.75
CA GLY A 191 5.23 -0.91 4.57
C GLY A 191 5.76 -1.85 5.66
N THR A 192 5.40 -3.12 5.57
CA THR A 192 5.73 -4.15 6.58
C THR A 192 7.24 -4.34 6.78
N ARG A 193 7.59 -5.03 7.87
CA ARG A 193 8.97 -5.39 8.20
C ARG A 193 9.06 -6.76 8.87
N GLY A 194 10.19 -7.45 8.68
CA GLY A 194 10.43 -8.73 9.34
C GLY A 194 9.28 -9.72 9.09
N THR A 195 8.80 -10.36 10.16
CA THR A 195 7.75 -11.38 10.08
C THR A 195 6.40 -10.84 9.62
N SER A 196 6.12 -9.54 9.77
CA SER A 196 4.88 -8.96 9.24
C SER A 196 4.87 -8.97 7.70
N SER A 197 6.04 -8.87 7.06
CA SER A 197 6.17 -9.03 5.61
C SER A 197 5.87 -10.46 5.17
N ASP A 198 6.39 -11.46 5.90
CA ASP A 198 6.16 -12.86 5.60
C ASP A 198 4.67 -13.20 5.69
N TYR A 199 4.00 -12.77 6.76
CA TYR A 199 2.56 -12.93 6.95
C TYR A 199 1.74 -12.37 5.77
N VAL A 200 1.98 -11.13 5.35
CA VAL A 200 1.23 -10.52 4.24
C VAL A 200 1.53 -11.23 2.92
N ILE A 201 2.76 -11.71 2.72
CA ILE A 201 3.13 -12.45 1.50
C ILE A 201 2.44 -13.81 1.45
N ASP A 202 2.34 -14.51 2.57
CA ASP A 202 1.61 -15.77 2.63
C ASP A 202 0.10 -15.55 2.40
N LEU A 203 -0.46 -14.49 2.96
CA LEU A 203 -1.85 -14.09 2.70
C LEU A 203 -2.09 -13.80 1.20
N ILE A 204 -1.14 -13.15 0.53
CA ILE A 204 -1.17 -12.93 -0.92
C ILE A 204 -1.10 -14.27 -1.67
N ARG A 205 -0.16 -15.15 -1.31
CA ARG A 205 0.01 -16.46 -1.95
C ARG A 205 -1.25 -17.32 -1.85
N GLU A 206 -1.84 -17.39 -0.67
CA GLU A 206 -3.10 -18.10 -0.41
C GLU A 206 -4.27 -17.50 -1.21
N SER A 207 -4.33 -16.17 -1.29
CA SER A 207 -5.37 -15.47 -2.06
C SER A 207 -5.23 -15.67 -3.57
N LEU A 208 -4.02 -15.95 -4.08
CA LEU A 208 -3.77 -16.20 -5.50
C LEU A 208 -3.94 -17.67 -5.88
N SER A 209 -3.73 -18.61 -4.95
CA SER A 209 -3.70 -20.05 -5.24
C SER A 209 -5.09 -20.70 -5.39
N ALA A 210 -6.15 -20.11 -4.82
CA ALA A 210 -7.41 -20.85 -4.70
C ALA A 210 -8.24 -20.98 -6.01
N LYS A 211 -8.01 -20.18 -7.07
CA LYS A 211 -8.82 -20.22 -8.33
C LYS A 211 -8.15 -19.81 -9.67
N GLY A 212 -6.83 -19.64 -9.84
CA GLY A 212 -6.27 -19.21 -11.15
C GLY A 212 -4.74 -19.10 -11.23
N PRO A 213 -4.14 -18.91 -12.42
CA PRO A 213 -2.77 -19.33 -12.72
C PRO A 213 -1.73 -18.40 -12.08
N GLY A 214 -0.75 -19.03 -11.44
CA GLY A 214 0.55 -18.41 -11.18
C GLY A 214 0.76 -17.97 -9.75
N SER A 215 1.19 -18.93 -8.93
CA SER A 215 2.16 -18.60 -7.89
C SER A 215 3.36 -17.94 -8.57
N VAL A 216 3.42 -16.60 -8.60
CA VAL A 216 4.72 -15.97 -8.60
C VAL A 216 5.30 -16.39 -7.27
N VAL A 217 6.25 -17.33 -7.31
CA VAL A 217 7.23 -17.46 -6.24
C VAL A 217 7.86 -16.09 -6.19
N VAL A 218 7.34 -15.19 -5.35
CA VAL A 218 8.07 -14.05 -4.85
C VAL A 218 9.22 -14.71 -4.11
N GLY A 219 10.25 -15.05 -4.87
CA GLY A 219 11.51 -15.57 -4.40
C GLY A 219 12.15 -14.40 -3.71
N MET A 220 11.69 -14.11 -2.49
CA MET A 220 12.36 -13.20 -1.58
C MET A 220 13.71 -13.84 -1.27
N HIS A 221 14.65 -13.71 -2.20
CA HIS A 221 16.02 -14.10 -1.96
C HIS A 221 16.46 -13.36 -0.69
N ARG A 222 17.14 -14.06 0.21
CA ARG A 222 17.87 -13.43 1.30
C ARG A 222 18.98 -12.63 0.64
N SER A 223 18.69 -11.38 0.28
CA SER A 223 19.74 -10.44 -0.04
C SER A 223 20.49 -10.20 1.27
N GLU A 224 21.77 -10.56 1.29
CA GLU A 224 22.67 -10.25 2.42
C GLU A 224 23.02 -8.74 2.45
N VAL A 225 22.62 -7.99 1.42
CA VAL A 225 22.80 -6.54 1.34
C VAL A 225 21.61 -5.85 2.02
N PRO A 226 21.83 -5.10 3.13
CA PRO A 226 20.76 -4.40 3.82
C PRO A 226 20.14 -3.29 2.95
N PRO A 227 18.83 -3.03 3.06
CA PRO A 227 18.22 -1.84 2.47
C PRO A 227 18.87 -0.58 3.04
N GLY A 228 19.50 0.22 2.17
CA GLY A 228 20.15 1.45 2.58
C GLY A 228 20.45 2.37 1.39
N ASN A 229 20.46 3.67 1.66
CA ASN A 229 20.88 4.71 0.71
C ASN A 229 22.41 4.74 0.55
N ARG A 230 23.05 3.61 0.24
CA ARG A 230 24.47 3.65 -0.11
C ARG A 230 24.57 4.12 -1.56
N ARG A 231 24.87 5.42 -1.74
CA ARG A 231 25.56 5.86 -2.94
C ARG A 231 26.93 5.19 -2.91
N VAL A 232 27.16 4.25 -3.81
CA VAL A 232 28.53 3.91 -4.21
C VAL A 232 28.95 5.08 -5.10
N ASN A 233 29.99 5.79 -4.68
CA ASN A 233 30.61 6.85 -5.47
C ASN A 233 31.05 6.34 -6.83
#